data_AF-A0A967ANT2-F1
#
_entry.id   AF-A0A967ANT2-F1
#
_cell.length_a   1.000
_cell.length_b   1.000
_cell.length_c   1.000
_cell.angle_alpha   90.00
_cell.angle_beta   90.00
_cell.angle_gamma   90.00
#
_symmetry.space_group_name_H-M   'P 1'
#
loop_
_entity.id
_entity.type
_entity.pdbx_description
1 polymer ?
#
loop_
_entity_poly.entity_id
_entity_poly.type
_entity_poly.pdbx_seq_one_letter_code
_entity_poly.pdbx_strand_id
1 'polypeptide(L)' 'MHRVPEEYAGCFSSLEQAGLIPLDLSSRLQQMARFRHMLVHVYWKIDHAQLYDIIATCLDDLRVFRTTMAGLL' A
#
# COMPACT_ATOMS: atom_id res chain seq x y z
N MET A 1 18.56 -5.27 -13.88
CA MET A 1 17.21 -5.58 -14.42
C MET A 1 16.18 -4.79 -13.63
N HIS A 2 15.61 -3.74 -14.21
CA HIS A 2 14.46 -3.05 -13.63
C HIS A 2 13.22 -3.91 -13.92
N ARG A 3 12.73 -4.67 -12.93
CA ARG A 3 11.40 -5.27 -13.01
C ARG A 3 10.40 -4.13 -12.83
N VAL A 4 9.72 -3.75 -13.90
CA VAL A 4 8.53 -2.91 -13.78
C VAL A 4 7.54 -3.68 -12.91
N PRO A 5 7.06 -3.11 -11.80
CA PRO A 5 6.03 -3.75 -10.99
C PRO A 5 4.77 -3.99 -11.84
N GLU A 6 4.43 -5.25 -12.11
CA GLU A 6 3.16 -5.59 -12.79
C GLU A 6 1.93 -5.23 -11.93
N GLU A 7 2.14 -5.05 -10.62
CA GLU A 7 1.15 -4.62 -9.64
C GLU A 7 1.69 -3.47 -8.79
N TYR A 8 0.84 -2.51 -8.40
CA TYR A 8 1.21 -1.39 -7.53
C TYR A 8 1.93 -1.82 -6.23
N ALA A 9 1.66 -3.03 -5.73
CA ALA A 9 2.37 -3.60 -4.60
C ALA A 9 3.89 -3.71 -4.85
N GLY A 10 4.31 -4.08 -6.06
CA GLY A 10 5.73 -4.24 -6.37
C GLY A 10 6.52 -2.92 -6.28
N CYS A 11 5.88 -1.76 -6.45
CA CYS A 11 6.54 -0.46 -6.24
C CYS A 11 7.09 -0.33 -4.81
N PHE A 12 6.31 -0.75 -3.80
CA PHE A 12 6.73 -0.69 -2.40
C PHE A 12 7.83 -1.70 -2.08
N SER A 13 7.84 -2.85 -2.76
CA SER A 13 8.97 -3.79 -2.67
C SER A 13 10.25 -3.19 -3.24
N SER A 14 10.18 -2.48 -4.37
CA SER A 14 11.34 -1.80 -4.95
C SER A 14 11.89 -0.70 -4.04
N LEU A 15 11.02 0.07 -3.38
CA LEU A 15 11.43 1.11 -2.43
C LEU A 15 12.14 0.52 -1.19
N GLU A 16 11.67 -0.62 -0.72
CA GLU A 16 12.31 -1.36 0.39
C GLU A 16 13.68 -1.91 -0.01
N GLN A 17 13.79 -2.55 -1.18
CA GLN A 17 15.06 -3.05 -1.72
C GLN A 17 16.08 -1.94 -1.94
N ALA A 18 15.62 -0.72 -2.24
CA ALA A 18 16.46 0.47 -2.35
C ALA A 18 16.84 1.09 -1.00
N GLY A 19 16.35 0.54 0.13
CA GLY A 19 16.60 1.05 1.48
C GLY A 19 15.87 2.36 1.81
N LEU A 20 14.89 2.76 0.99
CA LEU A 20 14.18 4.04 1.13
C LEU A 20 13.05 3.99 2.16
N ILE A 21 12.50 2.80 2.41
CA ILE A 21 11.46 2.57 3.42
C ILE A 21 11.74 1.28 4.21
N PRO A 22 11.33 1.19 5.49
CA PRO A 22 11.46 -0.04 6.27
C PRO A 22 10.60 -1.20 5.71
N LEU A 23 11.06 -2.43 5.95
CA LEU A 23 10.36 -3.66 5.54
C LEU A 23 8.91 -3.73 6.06
N ASP A 24 8.69 -3.37 7.32
CA ASP A 24 7.36 -3.36 7.93
C ASP A 24 6.39 -2.43 7.20
N LEU A 25 6.85 -1.21 6.88
CA LEU A 25 6.06 -0.23 6.12
C LEU A 25 5.77 -0.73 4.70
N SER A 26 6.78 -1.30 4.04
CA SER A 26 6.60 -1.90 2.71
C SER A 26 5.57 -3.02 2.72
N SER A 27 5.62 -3.93 3.69
CA SER A 27 4.66 -5.04 3.82
C SER A 27 3.22 -4.55 3.97
N ARG A 28 2.99 -3.54 4.82
CA ARG A 28 1.67 -2.93 5.01
C ARG A 28 1.16 -2.25 3.74
N LEU A 29 2.00 -1.47 3.06
CA LEU A 29 1.64 -0.78 1.81
C LEU A 29 1.36 -1.76 0.66
N GLN A 30 2.08 -2.88 0.59
CA GLN A 30 1.80 -3.96 -0.35
C GLN A 30 0.43 -4.61 -0.11
N GLN A 31 0.08 -4.88 1.15
CA GLN A 31 -1.23 -5.42 1.51
C GLN A 31 -2.36 -4.44 1.15
N MET A 32 -2.18 -3.15 1.44
CA MET A 32 -3.13 -2.10 1.05
C MET A 32 -3.31 -2.02 -0.48
N ALA A 33 -2.23 -2.09 -1.26
CA ALA A 33 -2.31 -2.06 -2.72
C ALA A 33 -3.06 -3.28 -3.29
N ARG A 34 -2.85 -4.47 -2.73
CA ARG A 34 -3.59 -5.69 -3.08
C ARG A 34 -5.06 -5.61 -2.66
N PHE A 35 -5.34 -5.07 -1.48
CA PHE A 35 -6.70 -4.85 -0.99
C PHE A 35 -7.48 -3.92 -1.93
N ARG A 36 -6.88 -2.79 -2.35
CA ARG A 36 -7.48 -1.91 -3.38
C ARG A 36 -7.80 -2.67 -4.67
N HIS A 37 -6.90 -3.52 -5.14
CA HIS A 37 -7.14 -4.32 -6.34
C HIS A 37 -8.33 -5.27 -6.16
N MET A 38 -8.38 -5.97 -5.02
CA MET A 38 -9.50 -6.85 -4.67
C MET A 38 -10.83 -6.08 -4.60
N LEU A 39 -10.86 -4.91 -3.96
CA LEU A 39 -12.08 -4.11 -3.82
C LEU A 39 -12.74 -3.78 -5.16
N VAL A 40 -11.97 -3.43 -6.19
CA VAL A 40 -12.53 -3.15 -7.53
C VAL A 40 -13.31 -4.34 -8.08
N HIS A 41 -12.93 -5.57 -7.71
CA HIS A 41 -13.56 -6.80 -8.18
C HIS A 41 -14.64 -7.37 -7.27
N VAL A 42 -14.72 -6.98 -5.99
CA VAL A 42 -15.69 -7.57 -5.04
C VAL A 42 -16.42 -6.56 -4.16
N TYR A 43 -16.36 -5.25 -4.45
CA TYR A 43 -16.97 -4.22 -3.59
C TYR A 43 -18.46 -4.44 -3.33
N TRP A 44 -19.19 -5.06 -4.26
CA TRP A 44 -20.62 -5.36 -4.11
C TRP A 44 -20.93 -6.52 -3.16
N LYS A 45 -19.92 -7.31 -2.77
CA LYS A 45 -20.06 -8.44 -1.84
C LYS A 45 -19.64 -8.09 -0.42
N ILE A 46 -19.01 -6.94 -0.21
CA ILE A 46 -18.47 -6.51 1.09
C ILE A 46 -19.47 -5.55 1.74
N ASP A 47 -19.68 -5.72 3.05
CA ASP A 47 -20.48 -4.79 3.85
C ASP A 47 -19.85 -3.38 3.82
N HIS A 48 -20.66 -2.36 3.55
CA HIS A 48 -20.19 -0.98 3.46
C HIS A 48 -19.54 -0.45 4.75
N ALA A 49 -19.98 -0.89 5.93
CA ALA A 49 -19.37 -0.52 7.20
C ALA A 49 -17.96 -1.14 7.33
N GLN A 50 -17.83 -2.42 6.99
CA GLN A 50 -16.53 -3.09 6.98
C GLN A 50 -15.58 -2.46 5.95
N LEU A 51 -16.09 -2.09 4.77
CA LEU A 51 -15.32 -1.39 3.76
C LEU A 51 -14.81 -0.04 4.28
N TYR A 52 -15.67 0.72 4.95
CA TYR A 52 -15.33 2.02 5.52
C TYR A 52 -14.21 1.90 6.56
N ASP A 53 -14.31 0.95 7.49
CA ASP A 53 -13.31 0.73 8.54
C ASP A 53 -11.93 0.38 7.97
N ILE A 54 -11.90 -0.47 6.94
CA ILE A 54 -10.62 -0.85 6.30
C ILE A 54 -10.03 0.34 5.56
N ILE A 55 -10.83 1.09 4.79
CA ILE A 55 -10.35 2.29 4.08
C ILE A 55 -9.80 3.30 5.09
N ALA A 56 -10.51 3.54 6.19
CA ALA A 56 -10.10 4.50 7.21
C ALA A 56 -8.77 4.12 7.89
N THR A 57 -8.57 2.82 8.16
CA THR A 57 -7.35 2.32 8.83
C THR A 57 -6.12 2.38 7.92
N CYS A 58 -6.27 2.10 6.62
CA CYS A 58 -5.16 2.14 5.66
C CYS A 58 -4.62 3.57 5.39
N LEU A 59 -5.34 4.62 5.80
CA LEU A 59 -4.87 6.00 5.60
C LEU A 59 -3.63 6.33 6.43
N ASP A 60 -3.44 5.69 7.58
CA ASP A 60 -2.28 5.97 8.43
C ASP A 60 -0.98 5.46 7.81
N ASP A 61 -1.02 4.30 7.13
CA ASP A 61 0.13 3.79 6.37
C ASP A 61 0.55 4.78 5.27
N LEU A 62 -0.42 5.41 4.60
CA LEU A 62 -0.16 6.44 3.60
C LEU A 62 0.43 7.72 4.21
N ARG A 63 0.02 8.10 5.43
CA ARG A 63 0.61 9.24 6.15
C ARG A 63 2.06 8.96 6.51
N VAL A 64 2.36 7.76 7.02
CA VAL A 64 3.73 7.34 7.33
C VAL A 64 4.57 7.34 6.06
N PHE A 65 4.08 6.72 4.99
CA PHE A 65 4.76 6.70 3.69
C PHE A 65 5.09 8.11 3.18
N ARG A 66 4.11 9.03 3.19
CA ARG A 66 4.31 10.42 2.79
C ARG A 66 5.40 11.10 3.61
N THR A 67 5.39 10.95 4.93
CA THR A 67 6.39 11.57 5.81
C THR A 67 7.78 10.99 5.57
N THR A 68 7.89 9.66 5.39
CA THR A 68 9.16 9.01 5.06
C THR A 68 9.72 9.53 3.73
N MET A 69 8.91 9.59 2.68
CA MET A 69 9.35 10.09 1.38
C MET A 69 9.72 11.58 1.40
N ALA A 70 9.00 12.41 2.16
CA ALA A 70 9.32 13.82 2.30
C ALA A 70 10.65 14.06 3.04
N GLY A 71 11.05 13.16 3.94
CA GLY A 71 12.35 13.23 4.62
C GLY A 71 13.54 12.78 3.76
N LEU A 72 13.30 12.27 2.55
CA LEU A 72 14.34 11.87 1.59
C LEU A 72 14.67 13.00 0.59
N LEU A 73 13.88 14.08 0.57
CA LEU A 73 14.12 15.30 -0.22
C LEU A 73 14.94 16.30 0.59
#